data_AF-A0A348WAJ7-F1
#
_entry.id   AF-A0A348WAJ7-F1
#
_cell.length_a   1.000
_cell.length_b   1.000
_cell.length_c   1.000
_cell.angle_alpha   90.00
_cell.angle_beta   90.00
_cell.angle_gamma   90.00
#
_symmetry.space_group_name_H-M   'P 1'
#
loop_
_entity.id
_entity.type
_entity.pdbx_description
1 polymer ?
#
loop_
_entity_poly.entity_id
_entity_poly.type
_entity_poly.pdbx_seq_one_letter_code
_entity_poly.pdbx_strand_id
1 'polypeptide(L)'
;ARNAANAGQHIWDYPGGAGACTSLVIPWFADRYEAGRDWRDLAWWLHDHLPYSDIYFFPKLCAFNLSWAERPERAIRSYIAPRGTLLASGAEPGESRAERQARYDDFPPFRAIAYP
;
A
#
# COMPACT_ATOMS: atom_id res chain seq x y z
N ALA A 1 11.24 17.31 -3.35
CA ALA A 1 10.06 17.15 -2.47
C ALA A 1 9.57 18.55 -2.06
N ARG A 2 8.25 18.79 -1.98
CA ARG A 2 7.67 20.08 -1.57
C ARG A 2 6.88 19.87 -0.29
N ASN A 3 7.34 20.44 0.82
CA ASN A 3 6.79 20.20 2.17
C ASN A 3 5.28 20.48 2.29
N ALA A 4 4.75 21.42 1.52
CA ALA A 4 3.32 21.72 1.49
C ALA A 4 2.45 20.57 0.90
N ALA A 5 3.00 19.74 0.02
CA ALA A 5 2.26 18.62 -0.59
C ALA A 5 2.23 17.36 0.29
N ASN A 6 3.11 17.29 1.30
CA ASN A 6 3.28 16.13 2.20
C ASN A 6 2.80 16.40 3.64
N ALA A 7 2.22 17.59 3.88
CA ALA A 7 1.73 17.99 5.19
C ALA A 7 0.63 17.00 5.64
N GLY A 8 0.81 16.39 6.81
CA GLY A 8 -0.08 15.33 7.34
C GLY A 8 0.23 13.89 6.91
N GLN A 9 1.15 13.66 5.96
CA GLN A 9 1.66 12.31 5.63
C GLN A 9 3.03 12.03 6.28
N HIS A 10 3.88 13.06 6.38
CA HIS A 10 5.22 12.96 6.97
C HIS A 10 5.45 13.89 8.18
N ILE A 11 4.43 14.67 8.57
CA ILE A 11 4.47 15.60 9.70
C ILE A 11 3.38 15.16 10.68
N TRP A 12 3.81 14.59 11.80
CA TRP A 12 2.96 13.91 12.78
C TRP A 12 1.95 14.85 13.48
N ASP A 13 2.26 16.14 13.58
CA ASP A 13 1.56 17.15 14.37
C ASP A 13 0.95 18.28 13.51
N TYR A 14 0.59 17.98 12.26
CA TYR A 14 -0.08 18.97 11.41
C TYR A 14 -1.53 19.22 11.87
N PRO A 15 -2.07 20.45 11.83
CA PRO A 15 -3.44 20.77 12.26
C PRO A 15 -4.55 19.98 11.55
N GLY A 16 -4.23 19.31 10.44
CA GLY A 16 -5.13 18.45 9.66
C GLY A 16 -5.27 17.00 10.16
N GLY A 17 -4.58 16.60 11.24
CA GLY A 17 -4.64 15.28 11.85
C GLY A 17 -3.29 14.55 11.83
N ALA A 18 -3.13 13.57 12.73
CA ALA A 18 -1.90 12.78 12.82
C ALA A 18 -1.76 11.81 11.64
N GLY A 19 -0.53 11.63 11.20
CA GLY A 19 -0.18 10.72 10.12
C GLY A 19 1.28 10.32 10.15
N ALA A 20 1.55 9.16 9.55
CA ALA A 20 2.90 8.63 9.42
C ALA A 20 3.03 7.91 8.07
N CYS A 21 4.22 7.98 7.48
CA CYS A 21 4.53 7.33 6.23
C CYS A 21 5.92 6.70 6.30
N THR A 22 6.03 5.50 5.76
CA THR A 22 7.30 4.78 5.62
C THR A 22 7.48 4.31 4.18
N SER A 23 8.74 4.29 3.72
CA SER A 23 9.13 3.72 2.43
C SER A 23 9.72 2.33 2.67
N LEU A 24 9.13 1.32 2.02
CA LEU A 24 9.43 -0.08 2.27
C LEU A 24 9.84 -0.80 0.98
N VAL A 25 10.70 -1.80 1.16
CA VAL A 25 10.96 -2.86 0.18
C VAL A 25 10.83 -4.18 0.93
N ILE A 26 10.13 -5.15 0.34
CA ILE A 26 10.04 -6.52 0.86
C ILE A 26 10.93 -7.39 -0.03
N PRO A 27 12.13 -7.80 0.43
CA PRO A 27 13.08 -8.54 -0.42
C PRO A 27 12.45 -9.77 -1.10
N TRP A 28 11.70 -10.55 -0.33
CA TRP A 28 10.98 -11.73 -0.84
C TRP A 28 10.04 -11.43 -2.01
N PHE A 29 9.37 -10.28 -1.99
CA PHE A 29 8.48 -9.86 -3.09
C PHE A 29 9.25 -9.20 -4.22
N ALA A 30 10.33 -8.47 -3.92
CA ALA A 30 11.18 -7.84 -4.91
C ALA A 30 11.77 -8.87 -5.89
N ASP A 31 12.24 -10.02 -5.39
CA ASP A 31 12.76 -11.11 -6.23
C ASP A 31 11.67 -11.69 -7.16
N ARG A 32 10.44 -11.81 -6.65
CA ARG A 32 9.28 -12.31 -7.43
C ARG A 32 8.83 -11.31 -8.48
N TYR A 33 8.82 -10.04 -8.11
CA TYR A 33 8.50 -8.94 -9.01
C TYR A 33 9.53 -8.86 -10.16
N GLU A 34 10.81 -9.05 -9.86
CA GLU A 34 11.86 -9.16 -10.89
C GLU A 34 11.61 -10.36 -11.83
N ALA A 35 11.08 -11.47 -11.30
CA ALA A 35 10.64 -12.62 -12.08
C ALA A 35 9.28 -12.45 -12.79
N GLY A 36 8.66 -11.26 -12.73
CA GLY A 36 7.43 -10.92 -13.45
C GLY A 36 6.15 -11.01 -12.62
N ARG A 37 6.22 -11.16 -11.29
CA ARG A 37 5.04 -11.10 -10.41
C ARG A 37 4.37 -9.72 -10.49
N ASP A 38 3.05 -9.72 -10.54
CA ASP A 38 2.27 -8.48 -10.61
C ASP A 38 2.29 -7.74 -9.27
N TRP A 39 2.66 -6.47 -9.27
CA TRP A 39 2.68 -5.61 -8.08
C TRP A 39 1.31 -5.49 -7.41
N ARG A 40 0.22 -5.64 -8.19
CA ARG A 40 -1.15 -5.58 -7.69
C ARG A 40 -1.45 -6.71 -6.70
N ASP A 41 -0.73 -7.82 -6.75
CA ASP A 41 -0.90 -8.92 -5.80
C ASP A 41 -0.43 -8.51 -4.40
N LEU A 42 0.71 -7.82 -4.31
CA LEU A 42 1.16 -7.23 -3.05
C LEU A 42 0.24 -6.10 -2.61
N ALA A 43 -0.24 -5.27 -3.53
CA ALA A 43 -1.17 -4.20 -3.22
C ALA A 43 -2.45 -4.73 -2.55
N TRP A 44 -3.04 -5.80 -3.10
CA TRP A 44 -4.23 -6.42 -2.54
C TRP A 44 -3.96 -7.15 -1.22
N TRP A 45 -2.81 -7.82 -1.11
CA TRP A 45 -2.41 -8.42 0.17
C TRP A 45 -2.30 -7.37 1.28
N LEU A 46 -1.66 -6.22 1.00
CA LEU A 46 -1.57 -5.12 1.97
C LEU A 46 -2.96 -4.56 2.31
N HIS A 47 -3.82 -4.37 1.30
CA HIS A 47 -5.16 -3.83 1.49
C HIS A 47 -6.05 -4.72 2.38
N ASP A 48 -5.94 -6.04 2.22
CA ASP A 48 -6.76 -7.01 2.92
C ASP A 48 -6.31 -7.26 4.36
N HIS A 49 -5.05 -6.95 4.70
CA HIS A 49 -4.46 -7.29 6.00
C HIS A 49 -4.08 -6.08 6.86
N LEU A 50 -3.85 -4.90 6.29
CA LEU A 50 -3.34 -3.74 7.03
C LEU A 50 -4.35 -2.57 7.09
N PRO A 51 -4.42 -1.87 8.24
CA PRO A 51 -4.99 -0.53 8.27
C PRO A 51 -4.01 0.44 7.58
N TYR A 52 -4.50 1.22 6.62
CA TYR A 52 -3.69 2.18 5.86
C TYR A 52 -4.55 3.34 5.35
N SER A 53 -3.89 4.45 5.02
CA SER A 53 -4.48 5.60 4.33
C SER A 53 -4.11 5.63 2.85
N ASP A 54 -2.82 5.51 2.51
CA ASP A 54 -2.34 5.49 1.12
C ASP A 54 -1.24 4.43 0.94
N ILE A 55 -1.29 3.72 -0.19
CA ILE A 55 -0.22 2.84 -0.67
C ILE A 55 0.22 3.35 -2.04
N TYR A 56 1.50 3.65 -2.20
CA TYR A 56 2.05 4.16 -3.46
C TYR A 56 3.25 3.35 -3.92
N PHE A 57 3.13 2.67 -5.07
CA PHE A 57 4.17 1.80 -5.63
C PHE A 57 5.12 2.51 -6.60
N PHE A 58 6.39 2.08 -6.59
CA PHE A 58 7.48 2.57 -7.43
C PHE A 58 8.14 1.42 -8.23
N PRO A 59 8.56 1.64 -9.50
CA PRO A 59 9.03 0.56 -10.39
C PRO A 59 10.26 -0.21 -9.90
N LYS A 60 11.16 0.44 -9.17
CA LYS A 60 12.39 -0.19 -8.70
C LYS A 60 12.07 -1.04 -7.46
N LEU A 61 12.37 -2.35 -7.55
CA LEU A 61 12.21 -3.34 -6.47
C LEU A 61 10.76 -3.54 -5.98
N CYS A 62 9.76 -3.04 -6.71
CA CYS A 62 8.40 -2.90 -6.20
C CYS A 62 8.38 -2.18 -4.83
N ALA A 63 9.24 -1.17 -4.66
CA ALA A 63 9.24 -0.35 -3.45
C ALA A 63 7.90 0.36 -3.31
N PHE A 64 7.45 0.61 -2.09
CA PHE A 64 6.21 1.32 -1.85
C PHE A 64 6.27 2.22 -0.64
N ASN A 65 5.51 3.31 -0.69
CA ASN A 65 5.15 4.06 0.50
C ASN A 65 3.90 3.47 1.11
N LEU A 66 3.89 3.31 2.44
CA LEU A 66 2.72 2.93 3.22
C LEU A 66 2.46 4.02 4.25
N SER A 67 1.27 4.62 4.18
CA SER A 67 0.88 5.70 5.08
C SER A 67 -0.27 5.29 6.00
N TRP A 68 -0.25 5.81 7.21
CA TRP A 68 -1.37 5.83 8.15
C TRP A 68 -1.81 7.27 8.38
N ALA A 69 -3.11 7.47 8.61
CA ALA A 69 -3.68 8.75 9.01
C ALA A 69 -4.90 8.52 9.91
N GLU A 70 -5.18 9.46 10.81
CA GLU A 70 -6.39 9.44 11.65
C GLU A 70 -7.68 9.34 10.82
N ARG A 71 -7.69 9.96 9.64
CA ARG A 71 -8.79 9.91 8.66
C ARG A 71 -8.27 9.25 7.39
N PRO A 72 -8.39 7.92 7.24
CA PRO A 72 -7.76 7.20 6.13
C PRO A 72 -8.47 7.44 4.79
N GLU A 73 -7.70 7.68 3.73
CA GLU A 73 -8.21 7.73 2.34
C GLU A 73 -8.53 6.33 1.78
N ARG A 74 -7.78 5.33 2.24
CA ARG A 74 -7.74 3.95 1.71
C ARG A 74 -7.44 3.86 0.21
N ALA A 75 -6.55 4.70 -0.31
CA ALA A 75 -6.20 4.73 -1.73
C ALA A 75 -4.98 3.86 -2.10
N ILE A 76 -4.97 3.29 -3.31
CA ILE A 76 -3.83 2.53 -3.86
C ILE A 76 -3.45 3.12 -5.22
N ARG A 77 -2.18 3.52 -5.34
CA ARG A 77 -1.63 4.25 -6.50
C ARG A 77 -0.28 3.66 -6.91
N SER A 78 0.13 3.88 -8.16
CA SER A 78 1.34 3.27 -8.68
C SER A 78 1.95 4.02 -9.86
N TYR A 79 3.29 4.09 -9.87
CA TYR A 79 4.09 4.40 -11.05
C TYR A 79 4.52 3.17 -11.87
N ILE A 80 4.21 1.96 -11.38
CA ILE A 80 4.38 0.69 -12.09
C ILE A 80 3.24 0.53 -13.11
N ALA A 81 3.50 -0.04 -14.28
CA ALA A 81 2.44 -0.29 -15.25
C ALA A 81 1.45 -1.37 -14.73
N PRO A 82 0.13 -1.21 -14.92
CA PRO A 82 -0.55 -0.02 -15.42
C PRO A 82 -0.47 1.13 -14.40
N ARG A 83 -0.01 2.31 -14.86
CA ARG A 83 0.21 3.48 -13.99
C ARG A 83 -1.12 4.10 -13.56
N GLY A 84 -1.12 4.75 -12.41
CA GLY A 84 -2.24 5.55 -11.92
C GLY A 84 -2.86 4.93 -10.67
N THR A 85 -4.18 4.99 -10.58
CA THR A 85 -4.95 4.60 -9.40
C THR A 85 -5.53 3.21 -9.57
N LEU A 86 -5.16 2.27 -8.69
CA LEU A 86 -5.79 0.96 -8.59
C LEU A 86 -7.07 1.01 -7.74
N LEU A 87 -7.05 1.78 -6.65
CA LEU A 87 -8.20 2.00 -5.78
C LEU A 87 -8.26 3.49 -5.41
N ALA A 88 -9.36 4.15 -5.78
CA ALA A 88 -9.58 5.55 -5.45
C ALA A 88 -10.05 5.72 -3.99
N SER A 89 -9.79 6.89 -3.41
CA SER A 89 -10.23 7.20 -2.05
C SER A 89 -11.74 7.06 -1.92
N GLY A 90 -12.18 6.32 -0.90
CA GLY A 90 -13.61 6.04 -0.65
C GLY A 90 -14.31 5.15 -1.67
N ALA A 91 -13.58 4.56 -2.64
CA ALA A 91 -14.14 3.61 -3.57
C ALA A 91 -14.10 2.18 -3.01
N GLU A 92 -15.05 1.36 -3.44
CA GLU A 92 -14.99 -0.08 -3.21
C GLU A 92 -14.11 -0.77 -4.26
N PRO A 93 -13.41 -1.86 -3.90
CA PRO A 93 -12.66 -2.68 -4.83
C PRO A 93 -13.55 -3.24 -5.96
N GLY A 94 -13.08 -3.18 -7.20
CA GLY A 94 -13.76 -3.80 -8.34
C GLY A 94 -13.64 -5.33 -8.37
N GLU A 95 -12.70 -5.91 -7.62
CA GLU A 95 -12.51 -7.35 -7.42
C GLU A 95 -13.07 -7.74 -6.05
N SER A 96 -13.80 -8.86 -5.98
CA SER A 96 -14.28 -9.41 -4.71
C SER A 96 -13.12 -9.85 -3.82
N ARG A 97 -13.37 -9.99 -2.52
CA ARG A 97 -12.35 -10.45 -1.58
C ARG A 97 -11.77 -11.82 -1.95
N ALA A 98 -12.60 -12.74 -2.45
CA ALA A 98 -12.15 -14.08 -2.86
C ALA A 98 -11.23 -14.03 -4.09
N GLU A 99 -11.56 -13.19 -5.08
CA GLU A 99 -10.71 -12.99 -6.26
C GLU A 99 -9.37 -12.39 -5.87
N ARG A 100 -9.37 -11.40 -4.97
CA ARG A 100 -8.12 -10.83 -4.44
C ARG A 100 -7.31 -11.85 -3.67
N GLN A 101 -7.94 -12.66 -2.82
CA GLN A 101 -7.25 -13.72 -2.08
C GLN A 101 -6.59 -14.76 -2.99
N ALA A 102 -7.24 -15.11 -4.11
CA ALA A 102 -6.65 -16.01 -5.09
C ALA A 102 -5.38 -15.45 -5.74
N ARG A 103 -5.19 -14.13 -5.78
CA ARG A 103 -3.97 -13.49 -6.31
C ARG A 103 -2.75 -13.65 -5.42
N TYR A 104 -2.92 -13.91 -4.14
CA TYR A 104 -1.83 -13.97 -3.16
C TYR A 104 -1.90 -15.23 -2.29
N ASP A 105 -2.55 -16.28 -2.79
CA ASP A 105 -2.71 -17.55 -2.07
C ASP A 105 -1.37 -18.24 -1.76
N ASP A 106 -0.34 -17.98 -2.57
CA ASP A 106 1.03 -18.43 -2.43
C ASP A 106 1.90 -17.53 -1.53
N PHE A 107 1.34 -16.47 -0.96
CA PHE A 107 2.08 -15.59 -0.05
C PHE A 107 2.29 -16.24 1.31
N PRO A 108 3.35 -15.84 2.05
CA PRO A 108 3.50 -16.22 3.44
C PRO A 108 2.25 -15.82 4.24
N PRO A 109 1.81 -16.66 5.20
CA PRO A 109 0.63 -16.35 6.00
C PRO A 109 0.85 -15.05 6.78
N PHE A 110 -0.18 -14.19 6.79
CA PHE A 110 -0.16 -12.98 7.60
C PHE A 110 -0.15 -13.34 9.09
N ARG A 111 0.86 -12.88 9.82
CA ARG A 111 1.04 -13.20 11.25
C ARG A 111 0.63 -12.07 12.21
N ALA A 112 0.26 -10.91 11.69
CA ALA A 112 -0.06 -9.70 12.45
C ALA A 112 1.00 -9.36 13.52
N ILE A 113 0.69 -8.36 14.35
CA ILE A 113 1.37 -8.12 15.63
C ILE A 113 0.32 -8.33 16.71
N ALA A 114 0.62 -9.17 17.71
CA ALA A 114 -0.18 -9.23 18.92
C ALA A 114 0.20 -8.02 19.79
N TYR A 115 -0.72 -7.06 19.92
CA TYR A 115 -0.55 -5.96 20.86
C TYR A 115 -0.92 -6.46 22.28
N PRO A 116 -0.21 -6.00 23.32
CA PRO A 116 -0.57 -6.24 24.72
C PRO A 116 -1.89 -5.57 25.11
#